data_AF-N6XXH2-F1
#
_entry.id   AF-N6XXH2-F1
#
_cell.length_a   1.000
_cell.length_b   1.000
_cell.length_c   1.000
_cell.angle_alpha   90.00
_cell.angle_beta   90.00
_cell.angle_gamma   90.00
#
_symmetry.space_group_name_H-M   'P 1'
#
loop_
_entity.id
_entity.type
_entity.pdbx_description
1 polymer ?
#
loop_
_entity_poly.entity_id
_entity_poly.type
_entity_poly.pdbx_seq_one_letter_code
_entity_poly.pdbx_strand_id
1 'polypeptide(L)'
;AAGPAASPAASPTGTPSGFPRVSPADQRARDDSRRQVLEAELATEEGALTAAEQALAEQESVRMGDERNYQKVLDRLQPFKDKVELHKRNIEALRREISGLR
;
A
#
# COMPACT_ATOMS: atom_id res chain seq x y z
N ALA A 1 -23.88 -23.73 -48.13
CA ALA A 1 -24.15 -23.16 -46.79
C ALA A 1 -23.72 -24.20 -45.75
N ALA A 2 -22.64 -23.94 -45.01
CA ALA A 2 -22.16 -24.80 -43.93
C ALA A 2 -22.31 -24.01 -42.62
N GLY A 3 -23.16 -24.51 -41.72
CA GLY A 3 -23.47 -23.85 -40.45
C GLY A 3 -22.31 -23.95 -39.45
N PRO A 4 -22.15 -22.98 -38.54
CA PRO A 4 -21.05 -22.97 -37.58
C PRO A 4 -21.28 -24.00 -36.46
N ALA A 5 -20.22 -24.74 -36.12
CA ALA A 5 -20.18 -25.64 -34.98
C ALA A 5 -20.08 -24.82 -33.68
N ALA A 6 -21.04 -25.00 -32.78
CA ALA A 6 -21.03 -24.41 -31.44
C ALA A 6 -20.01 -25.12 -30.55
N SER A 7 -19.10 -24.35 -29.93
CA SER A 7 -18.20 -24.84 -28.88
C SER A 7 -18.98 -25.13 -27.59
N PRO A 8 -18.68 -26.23 -26.85
CA PRO A 8 -19.34 -26.50 -25.59
C PRO A 8 -18.91 -25.46 -24.53
N ALA A 9 -19.89 -24.85 -23.89
CA ALA A 9 -19.68 -23.93 -22.77
C ALA A 9 -19.01 -24.66 -21.60
N ALA A 10 -17.97 -24.06 -21.02
CA ALA A 10 -17.31 -24.57 -19.83
C ALA A 10 -18.28 -24.51 -18.63
N SER A 11 -18.59 -25.68 -18.07
CA SER A 11 -19.34 -25.80 -16.82
C SER A 11 -18.57 -25.15 -15.66
N PRO A 12 -19.24 -24.41 -14.74
CA PRO A 12 -18.56 -23.90 -13.55
C PRO A 12 -18.14 -25.09 -12.68
N THR A 13 -16.84 -25.23 -12.41
CA THR A 13 -16.30 -26.20 -11.47
C THR A 13 -16.95 -25.98 -10.10
N GLY A 14 -17.93 -26.81 -9.74
CA GLY A 14 -18.55 -26.81 -8.44
C GLY A 14 -17.50 -27.10 -7.36
N THR A 15 -17.41 -26.23 -6.36
CA THR A 15 -16.59 -26.49 -5.17
C THR A 15 -16.92 -27.88 -4.59
N PRO A 16 -15.93 -28.72 -4.23
CA PRO A 16 -16.20 -30.06 -3.73
C PRO A 16 -17.04 -29.99 -2.45
N SER A 17 -18.18 -30.68 -2.43
CA SER A 17 -19.20 -30.67 -1.35
C SER A 17 -18.71 -31.10 0.04
N GLY A 18 -17.42 -31.44 0.21
CA GLY A 18 -16.82 -31.91 1.46
C GLY A 18 -15.75 -30.99 2.06
N PHE A 19 -15.48 -29.81 1.48
CA PHE A 19 -14.51 -28.89 2.08
C PHE A 19 -15.16 -28.06 3.21
N PRO A 20 -14.55 -28.00 4.41
CA PRO A 20 -15.11 -27.22 5.51
C PRO A 20 -15.20 -25.74 5.12
N ARG A 21 -16.42 -25.19 5.18
CA ARG A 21 -16.68 -23.76 4.95
C ARG A 21 -16.31 -23.00 6.21
N VAL A 22 -15.52 -21.94 6.07
CA VAL A 22 -15.25 -20.98 7.15
C VAL A 22 -16.59 -20.39 7.59
N SER A 23 -16.85 -20.36 8.90
CA SER A 23 -18.10 -19.79 9.40
C SER A 23 -18.09 -18.26 9.22
N PRO A 24 -19.26 -17.60 9.10
CA PRO A 24 -19.31 -16.14 9.09
C PRO A 24 -18.70 -15.49 10.32
N ALA A 25 -18.70 -16.17 11.48
CA ALA A 25 -18.05 -15.69 12.69
C ALA A 25 -16.52 -15.75 12.57
N ASP A 26 -15.98 -16.84 12.02
CA ASP A 26 -14.53 -17.00 11.78
C ASP A 26 -14.02 -16.01 10.73
N GLN A 27 -14.83 -15.72 9.71
CA GLN A 27 -14.49 -14.73 8.69
C GLN A 27 -14.38 -13.33 9.30
N ARG A 28 -15.40 -12.89 10.06
CA ARG A 28 -15.37 -11.60 10.77
C ARG A 28 -14.18 -11.48 11.72
N ALA A 29 -13.92 -12.51 12.52
CA ALA A 29 -12.78 -12.50 13.45
C ALA A 29 -11.43 -12.34 12.72
N ARG A 30 -11.28 -12.93 11.53
CA ARG A 30 -10.10 -12.74 10.68
C ARG A 30 -10.03 -11.34 10.11
N ASP A 31 -11.14 -10.80 9.62
CA ASP A 31 -11.20 -9.46 9.05
C ASP A 31 -10.93 -8.39 10.12
N ASP A 32 -11.41 -8.57 11.35
CA ASP A 32 -11.11 -7.72 12.50
C ASP A 32 -9.62 -7.78 12.87
N SER A 33 -9.05 -9.00 12.90
CA SER A 33 -7.61 -9.18 13.16
C SER A 33 -6.76 -8.52 12.08
N ARG A 34 -7.14 -8.68 10.80
CA ARG A 34 -6.46 -8.05 9.68
C ARG A 34 -6.57 -6.53 9.74
N ARG A 35 -7.74 -6.00 10.10
CA ARG A 35 -7.95 -4.57 10.31
C ARG A 35 -6.99 -4.03 11.36
N GLN A 36 -6.88 -4.69 12.51
CA GLN A 36 -5.98 -4.27 13.60
C GLN A 36 -4.50 -4.25 13.15
N VAL A 37 -4.06 -5.26 12.39
CA VAL A 37 -2.69 -5.29 11.87
C VAL A 37 -2.44 -4.12 10.90
N LEU A 38 -3.35 -3.91 9.95
CA LEU A 38 -3.21 -2.80 8.98
C LEU A 38 -3.29 -1.43 9.65
N GLU A 39 -4.10 -1.26 10.69
CA GLU A 39 -4.17 -0.02 11.47
C GLU A 39 -2.86 0.24 12.24
N ALA A 40 -2.22 -0.79 12.79
CA ALA A 40 -0.92 -0.67 13.43
C ALA A 40 0.19 -0.34 12.42
N GLU A 41 0.16 -0.96 11.23
CA GLU A 41 1.07 -0.64 10.13
C GLU A 41 0.86 0.81 9.64
N LEU A 42 -0.40 1.25 9.51
CA LEU A 42 -0.74 2.62 9.13
C LEU A 42 -0.18 3.63 10.13
N ALA A 43 -0.37 3.41 11.43
CA ALA A 43 0.19 4.27 12.47
C ALA A 43 1.73 4.33 12.41
N THR A 44 2.37 3.20 12.10
CA THR A 44 3.83 3.12 11.93
C THR A 44 4.28 3.94 10.72
N GLU A 45 3.60 3.83 9.58
CA GLU A 45 3.90 4.59 8.36
C GLU A 45 3.63 6.10 8.53
N GLU A 46 2.57 6.50 9.22
CA GLU A 46 2.29 7.91 9.56
C GLU A 46 3.40 8.51 10.44
N GLY A 47 3.91 7.74 11.40
CA GLY A 47 5.08 8.13 12.19
C GLY A 47 6.35 8.24 11.35
N ALA A 48 6.58 7.28 10.45
CA ALA A 48 7.73 7.29 9.55
C ALA A 48 7.69 8.47 8.56
N LEU A 49 6.51 8.81 8.03
CA LEU A 49 6.31 10.00 7.20
C LEU A 49 6.69 11.26 7.96
N THR A 50 6.19 11.42 9.19
CA THR A 50 6.51 12.60 10.03
C THR A 50 8.02 12.74 10.23
N ALA A 51 8.71 11.63 10.54
CA ALA A 51 10.16 11.62 10.71
C ALA A 51 10.91 11.94 9.40
N ALA A 52 10.43 11.44 8.26
CA ALA A 52 11.00 11.72 6.94
C ALA A 52 10.84 13.19 6.54
N GLU A 53 9.69 13.80 6.83
CA GLU A 53 9.44 15.23 6.60
C GLU A 53 10.34 16.11 7.47
N GLN A 54 10.52 15.74 8.75
CA GLN A 54 11.47 16.42 9.63
C GLN A 54 12.91 16.33 9.11
N ALA A 55 13.35 15.13 8.71
CA ALA A 55 14.68 14.94 8.15
C ALA A 55 14.89 15.73 6.84
N LEU A 56 13.87 15.81 5.98
CA LEU A 56 13.90 16.65 4.79
C LEU A 56 14.05 18.13 5.16
N ALA A 57 13.23 18.63 6.09
CA ALA A 57 13.27 20.02 6.53
C ALA A 57 14.62 20.39 7.18
N GLU A 58 15.19 19.50 7.99
CA GLU A 58 16.53 19.65 8.54
C GLU A 58 17.56 19.81 7.41
N GLN A 59 17.53 18.94 6.40
CA GLN A 59 18.46 19.00 5.27
C GLN A 59 18.24 20.21 4.37
N GLU A 60 17.01 20.70 4.25
CA GLU A 60 16.69 21.96 3.56
C GLU A 60 17.27 23.17 4.29
N SER A 61 17.30 23.13 5.63
CA SER A 61 17.87 24.20 6.46
C SER A 61 19.41 24.25 6.45
N VAL A 62 20.07 23.16 6.04
CA VAL A 62 21.53 23.09 5.94
C VAL A 62 22.02 23.99 4.79
N ARG A 63 22.43 25.21 5.14
CA ARG A 63 23.17 26.13 4.27
C ARG A 63 24.64 25.74 4.21
N MET A 64 25.03 25.05 3.14
CA MET A 64 26.44 24.84 2.81
C MET A 64 26.88 26.05 1.99
N GLY A 65 27.84 26.85 2.47
CA GLY A 65 28.27 28.14 1.87
C GLY A 65 28.73 28.13 0.40
N ASP A 66 28.62 27.00 -0.29
CA ASP A 66 28.77 26.77 -1.73
C ASP A 66 27.43 26.86 -2.50
N GLU A 67 26.45 27.62 -1.97
CA GLU A 67 25.04 27.74 -2.43
C GLU A 67 24.87 28.25 -3.88
N ARG A 68 25.96 28.47 -4.62
CA ARG A 68 25.92 28.79 -6.05
C ARG A 68 25.48 27.61 -6.93
N ASN A 69 25.63 26.37 -6.46
CA ASN A 69 25.26 25.20 -7.26
C ASN A 69 23.98 24.55 -6.75
N TYR A 70 22.85 24.99 -7.30
CA TYR A 70 21.52 24.48 -7.03
C TYR A 70 21.39 22.96 -7.29
N GLN A 71 22.12 22.41 -8.27
CA GLN A 71 22.05 20.99 -8.60
C GLN A 71 22.54 20.10 -7.45
N LYS A 72 23.64 20.49 -6.77
CA LYS A 72 24.16 19.74 -5.61
C LYS A 72 23.16 19.71 -4.45
N VAL A 73 22.37 20.77 -4.29
CA VAL A 73 21.32 20.84 -3.26
C VAL A 73 20.18 19.89 -3.63
N LEU A 74 19.74 19.90 -4.89
CA LEU A 74 18.73 18.96 -5.37
C LEU A 74 19.15 17.51 -5.17
N ASP A 75 20.38 17.16 -5.57
CA ASP A 75 20.90 15.79 -5.45
C ASP A 75 20.98 15.34 -3.98
N ARG A 76 21.33 16.26 -3.06
CA ARG A 76 21.34 15.99 -1.62
C ARG A 76 19.93 15.76 -1.06
N LEU A 77 18.96 16.57 -1.48
CA LEU A 77 17.59 16.52 -0.96
C LEU A 77 16.76 15.40 -1.59
N GLN A 78 17.09 14.97 -2.81
CA GLN A 78 16.37 13.94 -3.54
C GLN A 78 16.09 12.67 -2.71
N PRO A 79 17.07 12.04 -2.03
CA PRO A 79 16.79 10.84 -1.22
C PRO A 79 15.82 11.09 -0.06
N PHE A 80 15.74 12.30 0.48
CA PHE A 80 14.78 12.65 1.54
C PHE A 80 13.38 12.85 0.97
N LYS A 81 13.28 13.51 -0.19
CA LYS A 81 12.03 13.64 -0.94
C LYS A 81 11.47 12.28 -1.36
N ASP A 82 12.33 11.39 -1.85
CA ASP A 82 11.94 10.04 -2.25
C ASP A 82 11.38 9.22 -1.08
N LYS A 83 11.96 9.37 0.12
CA LYS A 83 11.45 8.74 1.35
C LYS A 83 10.08 9.27 1.74
N VAL A 84 9.89 10.59 1.73
CA VAL A 84 8.58 11.22 2.00
C VAL A 84 7.52 10.67 1.04
N GLU A 85 7.81 10.65 -0.25
CA GLU A 85 6.87 10.15 -1.27
C GLU A 85 6.66 8.64 -1.19
N LEU A 86 7.64 7.86 -0.72
CA LEU A 86 7.45 6.44 -0.42
C LEU A 86 6.42 6.25 0.72
N HIS A 87 6.62 6.92 1.85
CA HIS A 87 5.72 6.77 3.01
C HIS A 87 4.31 7.25 2.70
N LYS A 88 4.14 8.36 1.96
CA LYS A 88 2.80 8.81 1.50
C LYS A 88 2.09 7.73 0.68
N ARG A 89 2.79 7.11 -0.28
CA ARG A 89 2.22 6.04 -1.11
C ARG A 89 1.85 4.80 -0.29
N ASN A 90 2.67 4.42 0.69
CA ASN A 90 2.38 3.31 1.61
C ASN A 90 1.12 3.60 2.43
N ILE A 91 1.00 4.79 3.00
CA ILE A 91 -0.19 5.24 3.76
C ILE A 91 -1.44 5.16 2.90
N GLU A 92 -1.38 5.65 1.65
CA GLU A 92 -2.51 5.57 0.73
C GLU A 92 -2.90 4.12 0.42
N ALA A 93 -1.92 3.24 0.20
CA ALA A 93 -2.18 1.83 -0.06
C ALA A 93 -2.85 1.14 1.14
N LEU A 94 -2.33 1.37 2.36
CA LEU A 94 -2.88 0.82 3.60
C LEU A 94 -4.31 1.32 3.85
N ARG A 95 -4.56 2.62 3.68
CA ARG A 95 -5.91 3.19 3.82
C ARG A 95 -6.90 2.57 2.84
N ARG A 96 -6.48 2.34 1.59
CA ARG A 96 -7.31 1.65 0.59
C ARG A 96 -7.58 0.21 1.00
N GLU A 97 -6.59 -0.53 1.48
CA GLU A 97 -6.75 -1.91 1.93
C GLU A 97 -7.72 -2.01 3.13
N ILE A 98 -7.57 -1.15 4.15
CA ILE A 98 -8.45 -1.09 5.32
C ILE A 98 -9.90 -0.80 4.89
N SER A 99 -10.09 0.13 3.94
CA SER A 99 -11.42 0.46 3.40
C SER A 99 -12.07 -0.69 2.61
N GLY A 100 -11.25 -1.61 2.10
CA GLY A 100 -11.69 -2.78 1.35
C GLY A 100 -12.08 -3.98 2.20
N LEU A 101 -11.79 -3.97 3.51
CA LEU A 101 -12.18 -5.02 4.44
C LEU A 101 -13.70 -4.96 4.71
N ARG A 102 -14.39 -6.09 4.51
CA ARG A 102 -15.85 -6.26 4.67
C ARG A 102 -16.18 -7.31 5.71
#